data_AF-A0A1J6KZK4-F1
#
_entry.id   AF-A0A1J6KZK4-F1
#
_cell.length_a   1.000
_cell.length_b   1.000
_cell.length_c   1.000
_cell.angle_alpha   90.00
_cell.angle_beta   90.00
_cell.angle_gamma   90.00
#
_symmetry.space_group_name_H-M   'P 1'
#
loop_
_entity.id
_entity.type
_entity.pdbx_description
1 polymer ?
#
loop_
_entity_poly.entity_id
_entity_poly.type
_entity_poly.pdbx_seq_one_letter_code
_entity_poly.pdbx_strand_id
1 'polypeptide(L)' 'LWNYMTSKRKNFPVLYKAYSHLSKNWVVRLGSQYGVDFVVYRHHPALIYSEYVVLVLSAQNGNANGRLRVWSDFQCTL' A
#
# COMPACT_ATOMS: atom_id res chain seq x y z
N LEU A 1 20.21 -4.92 -4.34
CA LEU A 1 18.78 -5.13 -3.98
C LEU A 1 17.86 -4.04 -4.54
N TRP A 2 18.08 -2.76 -4.23
CA TRP A 2 17.25 -1.64 -4.73
C TRP A 2 17.03 -1.65 -6.24
N ASN A 3 18.11 -1.62 -7.03
CA ASN A 3 18.03 -1.62 -8.50
C ASN A 3 17.26 -2.82 -9.07
N TYR A 4 17.41 -3.98 -8.44
CA TYR A 4 16.68 -5.21 -8.82
C TYR A 4 15.18 -5.10 -8.54
N MET A 5 14.79 -4.56 -7.38
CA MET A 5 13.37 -4.38 -7.03
C MET A 5 12.71 -3.33 -7.92
N THR A 6 13.41 -2.23 -8.20
CA THR A 6 12.95 -1.17 -9.11
C THR A 6 12.80 -1.67 -10.55
N SER A 7 13.71 -2.55 -11.02
CA SER A 7 13.59 -3.13 -12.37
C SER A 7 12.45 -4.15 -12.47
N LYS A 8 12.18 -4.93 -11.40
CA LYS A 8 11.11 -5.93 -11.36
C LYS A 8 9.72 -5.33 -11.16
N ARG A 9 9.59 -4.23 -10.43
CA ARG A 9 8.30 -3.58 -10.14
C ARG A 9 8.45 -2.07 -10.28
N LYS A 10 7.89 -1.52 -11.36
CA LYS A 10 7.93 -0.07 -11.66
C LYS A 10 7.41 0.81 -10.52
N ASN A 11 6.40 0.33 -9.78
CA ASN A 11 5.80 1.05 -8.67
C ASN A 11 6.55 0.87 -7.34
N PHE A 12 7.62 0.07 -7.30
CA PHE A 12 8.39 -0.21 -6.10
C PHE A 12 8.92 1.06 -5.40
N PRO A 13 9.50 2.06 -6.09
CA PRO A 13 9.99 3.27 -5.42
C PRO A 13 8.88 4.03 -4.67
N VAL A 14 7.68 4.10 -5.26
CA VAL A 14 6.52 4.76 -4.65
C VAL A 14 6.03 3.99 -3.42
N LEU A 15 5.89 2.66 -3.56
CA LEU A 15 5.48 1.79 -2.46
C LEU A 15 6.49 1.79 -1.32
N TYR A 16 7.78 1.79 -1.64
CA TYR A 16 8.84 1.87 -0.64
C TYR A 16 8.82 3.22 0.09
N LYS A 17 8.58 4.33 -0.60
CA LYS A 17 8.41 5.64 0.03
C LYS A 17 7.25 5.64 1.03
N ALA A 18 6.11 5.08 0.65
CA ALA A 18 4.95 4.95 1.53
C ALA A 18 5.25 4.04 2.73
N TYR A 19 5.84 2.87 2.48
CA TYR A 19 6.27 1.94 3.52
C TYR A 19 7.22 2.60 4.53
N SER A 20 8.28 3.26 4.04
CA SER A 20 9.28 3.93 4.86
C SER A 20 8.69 5.07 5.71
N HIS A 21 7.66 5.74 5.20
CA HIS A 21 6.95 6.76 5.97
C HIS A 21 6.10 6.14 7.08
N LEU A 22 5.35 5.07 6.79
CA LEU A 22 4.45 4.41 7.72
C LEU A 22 5.19 3.62 8.79
N SER A 23 6.29 2.97 8.45
CA SER A 23 7.05 2.08 9.35
C SER A 23 7.68 2.80 10.55
N LYS A 24 7.60 4.14 10.61
CA LYS A 24 8.11 4.93 11.74
C LYS A 24 7.27 4.74 13.00
N ASN A 25 5.95 4.65 12.85
CA ASN A 25 5.00 4.61 13.97
C ASN A 25 4.03 3.43 13.88
N TRP A 26 4.10 2.65 12.80
CA TRP A 26 3.15 1.59 12.50
C TRP A 26 3.84 0.29 12.16
N VAL A 27 3.22 -0.82 12.57
CA VAL A 27 3.56 -2.15 12.03
C VAL A 27 2.88 -2.29 10.68
N VAL A 28 3.67 -2.35 9.60
CA VAL A 28 3.16 -2.43 8.22
C VAL A 28 3.19 -3.88 7.74
N ARG A 29 2.06 -4.41 7.27
CA ARG A 29 1.92 -5.72 6.63
C ARG A 29 1.44 -5.59 5.18
N LEU A 30 1.67 -6.65 4.40
CA LEU A 30 1.12 -6.80 3.05
C LEU A 30 -0.40 -6.81 3.10
N GLY A 31 -1.04 -6.01 2.24
CA GLY A 31 -2.50 -5.88 2.15
C GLY A 31 -3.15 -6.72 1.06
N SER A 32 -2.43 -7.65 0.43
CA SER A 32 -2.92 -8.41 -0.73
C SER A 32 -4.19 -9.23 -0.43
N GLN A 33 -4.40 -9.65 0.82
CA GLN A 33 -5.61 -10.36 1.25
C GLN A 33 -6.88 -9.50 1.19
N TYR A 34 -6.71 -8.17 1.26
CA TYR A 34 -7.79 -7.19 1.24
C TYR A 34 -7.78 -6.36 -0.06
N GLY A 35 -7.01 -6.77 -1.05
CA GLY A 35 -6.87 -6.03 -2.30
C GLY A 35 -6.12 -4.69 -2.18
N VAL A 36 -5.54 -4.35 -1.04
CA VAL A 36 -4.82 -3.09 -0.78
C VAL A 36 -3.30 -3.27 -0.80
N ASP A 37 -2.55 -2.16 -0.80
CA ASP A 37 -1.08 -2.25 -0.81
C ASP A 37 -0.53 -2.66 0.57
N PHE A 38 -1.02 -2.01 1.62
CA PHE A 38 -0.61 -2.30 2.99
C PHE A 38 -1.77 -2.31 3.98
N VAL A 39 -1.59 -3.06 5.06
CA VAL A 39 -2.41 -3.01 6.27
C VAL A 39 -1.51 -2.51 7.39
N VAL A 40 -1.98 -1.53 8.18
CA VAL A 40 -1.17 -0.92 9.24
C VAL A 40 -1.82 -1.10 10.61
N TYR A 41 -0.98 -1.34 11.62
CA TYR A 41 -1.38 -1.55 13.00
C TYR A 41 -0.59 -0.62 13.93
N ARG A 42 -1.27 -0.02 14.92
CA ARG A 42 -0.59 0.77 15.97
C ARG A 42 0.27 -0.10 16.88
N HIS A 43 -0.22 -1.30 17.20
CA HIS A 43 0.47 -2.26 18.07
C HIS A 43 0.49 -3.65 17.43
N HIS A 44 1.06 -4.63 18.15
CA HIS A 44 1.29 -5.95 17.59
C HIS A 44 -0.01 -6.59 17.06
N PRO A 45 -0.04 -7.12 15.82
CA PRO A 45 -1.26 -7.64 15.17
C PRO A 45 -1.96 -8.79 15.91
N ALA A 46 -1.28 -9.45 16.84
CA ALA A 46 -1.86 -10.52 17.66
C ALA A 46 -2.84 -10.01 18.74
N LEU A 47 -2.84 -8.71 19.05
CA LEU A 47 -3.60 -8.13 20.16
C LEU A 47 -4.74 -7.21 19.71
N ILE A 48 -4.75 -6.76 18.45
CA ILE A 48 -5.73 -5.79 17.93
C ILE A 48 -5.96 -5.93 16.42
N TYR A 49 -7.17 -5.56 16.00
CA TYR A 49 -7.53 -5.42 14.59
C TYR A 49 -6.69 -4.32 13.92
N SER A 50 -6.51 -4.43 12.60
CA SER A 50 -5.91 -3.35 11.82
C SER A 50 -6.84 -2.16 11.80
N GLU A 51 -6.33 -1.01 12.23
CA GLU A 51 -7.13 0.22 12.29
C GLU A 51 -7.28 0.85 10.89
N TYR A 52 -6.31 0.61 9.98
CA TYR A 52 -6.33 1.21 8.65
C TYR A 52 -5.79 0.28 7.56
N VAL A 53 -6.38 0.40 6.38
CA VAL A 53 -5.87 -0.12 5.10
C VAL A 53 -5.29 1.04 4.28
N VAL A 54 -4.20 0.77 3.56
CA VAL A 54 -3.47 1.80 2.80
C VAL A 54 -3.39 1.41 1.33
N LEU A 55 -3.82 2.35 0.49
CA LEU A 55 -3.68 2.32 -0.96
C LEU A 55 -2.72 3.45 -1.37
N VAL A 56 -1.65 3.10 -2.07
CA VAL A 56 -0.58 4.04 -2.43
C VAL A 56 -0.78 4.54 -3.86
N LEU A 57 -1.10 5.82 -3.99
CA LEU A 57 -1.33 6.47 -5.28
C LEU A 57 -0.16 7.39 -5.67
N SER A 58 0.28 7.32 -6.92
CA SER A 58 1.28 8.25 -7.47
C SER A 58 0.60 9.26 -8.40
N ALA A 59 0.68 10.54 -8.08
CA ALA A 59 0.13 11.63 -8.90
C ALA A 59 0.96 11.89 -10.17
N GLN A 60 2.23 11.50 -10.19
CA GLN A 60 3.20 11.93 -11.21
C GLN A 60 3.09 11.18 -12.54
N ASN A 61 2.34 10.08 -12.57
CA ASN A 61 1.96 9.40 -13.80
C ASN A 61 0.45 9.36 -13.82
N GLY A 62 -0.19 10.19 -14.65
CA GLY A 62 -1.65 10.21 -14.87
C GLY A 62 -2.26 8.88 -15.34
N ASN A 63 -1.50 7.78 -15.28
CA ASN A 63 -1.89 6.43 -15.70
C ASN A 63 -1.20 5.28 -14.91
N ALA A 64 -0.32 5.51 -13.91
CA ALA A 64 0.51 4.41 -13.37
C ALA A 64 -0.15 3.50 -12.32
N ASN A 65 -1.27 3.92 -11.73
CA ASN A 65 -2.09 3.05 -10.90
C ASN A 65 -3.47 2.93 -11.55
N GLY A 66 -3.73 1.81 -12.21
CA GLY A 66 -5.01 1.47 -12.84
C GLY A 66 -6.16 1.22 -11.86
N ARG A 67 -6.01 1.55 -10.58
CA ARG A 67 -6.92 1.16 -9.51
C ARG A 67 -7.60 2.41 -8.94
N LEU A 68 -8.87 2.27 -8.55
CA LEU A 68 -9.66 3.35 -7.95
C LEU A 68 -9.90 4.54 -8.87
N ARG A 69 -10.07 4.30 -10.18
CA ARG A 69 -10.36 5.37 -11.16
C ARG A 69 -11.83 5.75 -11.21
N VAL A 70 -12.68 4.80 -10.86
CA VAL A 70 -14.14 4.95 -10.87
C VAL A 70 -14.71 4.51 -9.52
N TRP A 71 -15.86 5.05 -9.15
CA TRP A 71 -16.50 4.78 -7.86
C TRP A 71 -16.76 3.29 -7.61
N SER A 72 -17.01 2.52 -8.66
CA SER A 72 -17.18 1.06 -8.59
C SER A 72 -15.93 0.34 -8.06
N ASP A 73 -14.73 0.85 -8.33
CA ASP A 73 -13.49 0.24 -7.85
C ASP A 73 -13.37 0.33 -6.32
N PHE A 74 -13.98 1.35 -5.70
CA PHE A 74 -14.03 1.49 -4.25
C PHE A 74 -15.00 0.50 -3.61
N GLN A 75 -16.16 0.27 -4.23
CA GLN A 75 -17.21 -0.59 -3.71
C GLN A 75 -16.78 -2.07 -3.62
N CYS A 76 -15.93 -2.54 -4.53
CA CYS A 76 -15.41 -3.92 -4.50
C CYS A 76 -14.24 -4.13 -3.52
N THR A 77 -13.75 -3.06 -2.89
CA THR A 77 -12.63 -3.11 -1.93
C THR A 77 -13.11 -3.02 -0.47
N LEU A 78 -14.40 -2.73 -0.25
CA LEU A 78 -15.05 -2.65 1.07
C LEU A 78 -15.73 -3.97 1.46
#